data_AF-A0A9W7CB10-F1
#
_entry.id   AF-A0A9W7CB10-F1
#
_cell.length_a   1.000
_cell.length_b   1.000
_cell.length_c   1.000
_cell.angle_alpha   90.00
_cell.angle_beta   90.00
_cell.angle_gamma   90.00
#
_symmetry.space_group_name_H-M   'P 1'
#
loop_
_entity.id
_entity.type
_entity.pdbx_description
1 polymer ?
#
loop_
_entity_poly.entity_id
_entity_poly.type
_entity_poly.pdbx_seq_one_letter_code
_entity_poly.pdbx_strand_id
1 'polypeptide(L)'
;MGCCFSSTSGEDGGVELSLASAPSIKISAHDTCNCMTEYKDECNVLTSYGLDDTSLAAAFANTCLEQDRSYWEIHLRTNLPPTSRLVVGLSKKMKANSISSLCEKLLSDPNPMPFENQNEDKVYAVAIPDLKKGDSIGVCFDQNDLPQIVFRVNGEITSHHVQRVKGSVYPFVAWKSGTEEKATAVSMVFRGDKFKNPLPPKFGIVIAATSLI
;
A
#
# COMPACT_ATOMS: atom_id res chain seq x y z
N MET A 1 32.41 44.29 46.46
CA MET A 1 32.45 43.31 47.56
C MET A 1 31.50 42.17 47.19
N GLY A 2 31.98 40.91 47.25
CA GLY A 2 31.22 39.65 47.04
C GLY A 2 31.09 39.22 45.57
N CYS A 3 31.89 38.30 45.01
CA CYS A 3 31.96 36.83 45.18
C CYS A 3 30.66 36.11 44.72
N CYS A 4 30.61 34.99 44.00
CA CYS A 4 31.55 34.07 43.35
C CYS A 4 30.73 33.15 42.40
N PHE A 5 31.45 32.47 41.50
CA PHE A 5 31.09 31.47 40.50
C PHE A 5 30.05 30.39 40.85
N SER A 6 29.29 29.98 39.83
CA SER A 6 29.09 28.57 39.48
C SER A 6 28.67 28.42 38.01
N SER A 7 29.57 27.81 37.24
CA SER A 7 29.40 27.36 35.86
C SER A 7 28.86 25.93 35.87
N THR A 8 27.71 25.70 35.26
CA THR A 8 27.22 24.37 34.87
C THR A 8 27.40 24.19 33.38
N SER A 9 28.40 23.40 33.01
CA SER A 9 28.56 22.77 31.71
C SER A 9 27.47 21.71 31.54
N GLY A 10 26.48 22.01 30.70
CA GLY A 10 25.56 21.01 30.15
C GLY A 10 26.16 20.50 28.84
N GLU A 11 26.67 19.28 28.87
CA GLU A 11 26.98 18.51 27.66
C GLU A 11 25.65 18.14 26.98
N ASP A 12 25.24 18.92 25.97
CA ASP A 12 24.24 18.46 25.01
C ASP A 12 24.87 17.39 24.13
N GLY A 13 24.86 16.17 24.64
CA GLY A 13 25.01 14.95 23.86
C GLY A 13 23.81 14.81 22.94
N GLY A 14 23.83 15.54 21.82
CA GLY A 14 22.94 15.32 20.70
C GLY A 14 23.16 13.90 20.20
N VAL A 15 22.32 12.97 20.65
CA VAL A 15 22.23 11.63 20.09
C VAL A 15 21.72 11.83 18.67
N GLU A 16 22.65 11.82 17.72
CA GLU A 16 22.35 11.60 16.31
C GLU A 16 21.60 10.26 16.26
N LEU A 17 20.28 10.34 16.17
CA LEU A 17 19.41 9.20 15.92
C LEU A 17 19.82 8.65 14.56
N SER A 18 20.77 7.72 14.56
CA SER A 18 21.10 6.91 13.41
C SER A 18 19.79 6.29 12.94
N LEU A 19 19.27 6.76 11.81
CA LEU A 19 18.12 6.16 11.14
C LEU A 19 18.50 4.72 10.81
N ALA A 20 18.19 3.81 11.74
CA ALA A 20 18.35 2.40 11.56
C ALA A 20 17.57 1.98 10.30
N SER A 21 18.24 1.15 9.50
CA SER A 21 17.76 0.49 8.29
C SER A 21 16.26 0.18 8.34
N ALA A 22 15.48 0.71 7.38
CA ALA A 22 14.02 0.71 7.38
C ALA A 22 13.39 -0.37 6.47
N PRO A 23 12.22 -0.94 6.83
CA PRO A 23 11.64 -2.13 6.22
C PRO A 23 10.97 -1.87 4.86
N SER A 24 11.11 -2.85 3.95
CA SER A 24 10.37 -2.95 2.69
C SER A 24 9.75 -4.35 2.61
N ILE A 25 8.42 -4.46 2.44
CA ILE A 25 7.78 -5.79 2.34
C ILE A 25 7.82 -6.27 0.89
N LYS A 26 8.39 -7.46 0.69
CA LYS A 26 8.42 -8.17 -0.59
C LYS A 26 7.39 -9.29 -0.49
N ILE A 27 6.43 -9.35 -1.42
CA ILE A 27 5.49 -10.46 -1.50
C ILE A 27 5.83 -11.28 -2.75
N SER A 28 6.19 -12.54 -2.55
CA SER A 28 6.40 -13.57 -3.58
C SER A 28 5.27 -14.57 -3.44
N ALA A 29 4.65 -14.99 -4.55
CA ALA A 29 3.46 -15.86 -4.50
C ALA A 29 3.78 -17.36 -4.32
N HIS A 30 5.03 -17.78 -4.50
CA HIS A 30 5.42 -19.19 -4.50
C HIS A 30 6.17 -19.67 -3.28
N ASP A 31 6.53 -18.76 -2.38
CA ASP A 31 6.78 -19.11 -0.99
C ASP A 31 5.52 -18.72 -0.24
N THR A 32 5.02 -19.56 0.68
CA THR A 32 4.24 -19.08 1.83
C THR A 32 4.78 -17.72 2.22
N CYS A 33 3.99 -16.67 2.05
CA CYS A 33 4.44 -15.27 2.04
C CYS A 33 5.58 -15.07 3.03
N ASN A 34 6.81 -15.11 2.53
CA ASN A 34 7.96 -14.68 3.29
C ASN A 34 7.89 -13.16 3.26
N CYS A 35 6.93 -12.62 4.01
CA CYS A 35 7.09 -11.34 4.66
C CYS A 35 8.33 -11.45 5.54
N MET A 36 9.52 -11.36 4.93
CA MET A 36 10.73 -11.03 5.67
C MET A 36 10.55 -9.61 6.18
N THR A 37 9.82 -9.48 7.28
CA THR A 37 10.02 -8.42 8.24
C THR A 37 11.32 -8.74 8.95
N GLU A 38 12.45 -8.33 8.36
CA GLU A 38 13.72 -8.29 9.10
C GLU A 38 13.68 -7.27 10.26
N TYR A 39 12.59 -6.50 10.40
CA TYR A 39 12.43 -5.53 11.48
C TYR A 39 11.05 -5.64 12.11
N LYS A 40 11.07 -5.89 13.42
CA LYS A 40 9.94 -6.19 14.29
C LYS A 40 9.20 -4.95 14.81
N ASP A 41 9.49 -3.78 14.27
CA ASP A 41 8.99 -2.50 14.79
C ASP A 41 7.88 -1.93 13.90
N GLU A 42 6.65 -2.16 14.37
CA GLU A 42 5.47 -1.28 14.29
C GLU A 42 5.26 -0.44 13.03
N CYS A 43 4.87 -1.09 11.92
CA CYS A 43 3.76 -0.64 11.08
C CYS A 43 3.33 -1.72 10.07
N ASN A 44 2.08 -2.15 10.24
CA ASN A 44 1.17 -2.77 9.28
C ASN A 44 1.55 -4.15 8.69
N VAL A 45 1.22 -5.20 9.42
CA VAL A 45 1.14 -6.58 8.93
C VAL A 45 0.19 -6.62 7.73
N LEU A 46 0.72 -6.87 6.53
CA LEU A 46 -0.10 -7.18 5.36
C LEU A 46 -0.67 -8.58 5.53
N THR A 47 -1.99 -8.74 5.40
CA THR A 47 -2.56 -10.08 5.23
C THR A 47 -2.48 -10.42 3.76
N SER A 48 -1.56 -11.30 3.41
CA SER A 48 -1.42 -11.83 2.06
C SER A 48 -2.12 -13.18 1.94
N TYR A 49 -2.83 -13.39 0.84
CA TYR A 49 -3.40 -14.68 0.51
C TYR A 49 -2.74 -15.20 -0.77
N GLY A 50 -1.99 -16.31 -0.63
CA GLY A 50 -1.75 -17.21 -1.75
C GLY A 50 -3.05 -17.98 -1.96
N LEU A 51 -3.62 -17.87 -3.14
CA LEU A 51 -4.92 -18.47 -3.45
C LEU A 51 -4.66 -19.84 -4.09
N ASP A 52 -4.94 -20.91 -3.35
CA ASP A 52 -4.68 -22.30 -3.74
C ASP A 52 -4.99 -22.57 -5.23
N ASP A 53 -4.07 -23.24 -5.94
CA ASP A 53 -4.08 -23.62 -7.36
C ASP A 53 -4.23 -22.51 -8.42
N THR A 54 -4.54 -21.28 -8.00
CA THR A 54 -4.65 -20.15 -8.90
C THR A 54 -3.40 -19.31 -8.79
N SER A 55 -2.84 -18.90 -9.91
CA SER A 55 -1.71 -17.97 -9.98
C SER A 55 -2.14 -16.56 -9.57
N LEU A 56 -2.88 -16.40 -8.46
CA LEU A 56 -3.48 -15.17 -7.97
C LEU A 56 -2.96 -14.87 -6.57
N ALA A 57 -2.65 -13.60 -6.35
CA ALA A 57 -2.20 -13.09 -5.08
C ALA A 57 -2.91 -11.78 -4.77
N ALA A 58 -3.19 -11.57 -3.49
CA ALA A 58 -3.74 -10.32 -2.99
C ALA A 58 -3.18 -10.00 -1.61
N ALA A 59 -3.10 -8.71 -1.31
CA ALA A 59 -2.68 -8.18 -0.03
C ALA A 59 -3.47 -6.92 0.31
N PHE A 60 -3.72 -6.73 1.59
CA PHE A 60 -4.23 -5.47 2.13
C PHE A 60 -3.53 -5.10 3.43
N ALA A 61 -3.51 -3.82 3.73
CA ALA A 61 -3.07 -3.32 5.02
C ALA A 61 -4.05 -3.75 6.11
N ASN A 62 -3.53 -4.09 7.29
CA ASN A 62 -4.32 -4.35 8.49
C ASN A 62 -4.87 -3.08 9.16
N THR A 63 -4.41 -1.89 8.75
CA THR A 63 -4.81 -0.61 9.33
C THR A 63 -5.75 0.15 8.41
N CYS A 64 -6.87 0.60 8.97
CA CYS A 64 -7.84 1.40 8.25
C CYS A 64 -7.32 2.83 8.03
N LEU A 65 -7.75 3.45 6.94
CA LEU A 65 -7.49 4.86 6.68
C LEU A 65 -8.51 5.71 7.43
N GLU A 66 -8.01 6.46 8.39
CA GLU A 66 -8.79 7.44 9.17
C GLU A 66 -8.46 8.88 8.78
N GLN A 67 -7.38 9.11 8.05
CA GLN A 67 -6.96 10.44 7.61
C GLN A 67 -7.83 10.96 6.46
N ASP A 68 -8.13 12.25 6.48
CA ASP A 68 -8.85 12.92 5.39
C ASP A 68 -8.13 12.79 4.05
N ARG A 69 -6.79 12.86 4.06
CA ARG A 69 -5.97 12.71 2.86
C ARG A 69 -4.75 11.86 3.14
N SER A 70 -4.59 10.79 2.39
CA SER A 70 -3.45 9.88 2.53
C SER A 70 -2.88 9.45 1.18
N TYR A 71 -1.59 9.14 1.19
CA TYR A 71 -0.83 8.69 0.04
C TYR A 71 0.07 7.52 0.42
N TRP A 72 0.11 6.53 -0.46
CA TRP A 72 1.05 5.43 -0.41
C TRP A 72 1.44 5.02 -1.83
N GLU A 73 2.53 4.26 -1.96
CA GLU A 73 2.99 3.74 -3.24
C GLU A 73 2.93 2.23 -3.31
N ILE A 74 2.75 1.71 -4.51
CA ILE A 74 2.89 0.29 -4.84
C ILE A 74 4.00 0.19 -5.87
N HIS A 75 5.04 -0.58 -5.56
CA HIS A 75 6.21 -0.76 -6.43
C HIS A 75 6.16 -2.14 -7.09
N LEU A 76 6.22 -2.14 -8.41
CA LEU A 76 6.33 -3.36 -9.19
C LEU A 76 7.82 -3.76 -9.32
N ARG A 77 8.22 -4.87 -8.67
CA ARG A 77 9.63 -5.29 -8.57
C ARG A 77 10.06 -6.22 -9.69
N THR A 78 9.13 -6.95 -10.28
CA THR A 78 9.32 -7.86 -11.41
C THR A 78 8.26 -7.57 -12.47
N ASN A 79 8.43 -8.07 -13.69
CA ASN A 79 7.40 -7.91 -14.70
C ASN A 79 6.16 -8.73 -14.33
N LEU A 80 4.98 -8.19 -14.67
CA LEU A 80 3.74 -8.97 -14.66
C LEU A 80 3.78 -10.01 -15.78
N PRO A 81 3.09 -11.16 -15.63
CA PRO A 81 2.92 -12.08 -16.73
C PRO A 81 2.24 -11.40 -17.93
N PRO A 82 2.48 -11.85 -19.17
CA PRO A 82 1.78 -11.32 -20.34
C PRO A 82 0.27 -11.30 -20.11
N THR A 83 -0.40 -10.22 -20.52
CA THR A 83 -1.86 -9.99 -20.34
C THR A 83 -2.35 -9.82 -18.90
N SER A 84 -1.47 -9.97 -17.91
CA SER A 84 -1.83 -9.75 -16.51
C SER A 84 -1.80 -8.27 -16.15
N ARG A 85 -2.58 -7.93 -15.12
CA ARG A 85 -2.70 -6.56 -14.62
C ARG A 85 -2.49 -6.54 -13.12
N LEU A 86 -2.15 -5.36 -12.61
CA LEU A 86 -2.10 -5.09 -11.18
C LEU A 86 -3.34 -4.28 -10.80
N VAL A 87 -4.13 -4.82 -9.89
CA VAL A 87 -5.32 -4.16 -9.34
C VAL A 87 -4.93 -3.48 -8.05
N VAL A 88 -5.24 -2.19 -7.93
CA VAL A 88 -4.83 -1.35 -6.80
C VAL A 88 -6.00 -0.48 -6.34
N GLY A 89 -6.07 -0.22 -5.04
CA GLY A 89 -7.08 0.65 -4.48
C GLY A 89 -7.30 0.40 -2.99
N LEU A 90 -8.56 0.32 -2.60
CA LEU A 90 -9.00 0.14 -1.22
C LEU A 90 -9.93 -1.05 -1.10
N SER A 91 -9.95 -1.70 0.06
CA SER A 91 -10.91 -2.74 0.41
C SER A 91 -11.60 -2.45 1.73
N LYS A 92 -12.80 -2.97 1.93
CA LYS A 92 -13.34 -3.21 3.28
C LYS A 92 -12.61 -4.42 3.87
N LYS A 93 -12.74 -4.63 5.19
CA LYS A 93 -12.19 -5.82 5.84
C LYS A 93 -12.90 -7.07 5.30
N MET A 94 -12.15 -8.03 4.77
CA MET A 94 -12.68 -9.25 4.14
C MET A 94 -12.19 -10.52 4.84
N LYS A 95 -12.98 -11.59 4.71
CA LYS A 95 -12.53 -12.96 5.02
C LYS A 95 -11.73 -13.52 3.85
N ALA A 96 -10.76 -14.40 4.15
CA ALA A 96 -9.91 -15.10 3.18
C ALA A 96 -10.67 -15.58 1.93
N ASN A 97 -11.71 -16.38 2.12
CA ASN A 97 -12.46 -17.02 1.03
C ASN A 97 -13.20 -16.02 0.12
N SER A 98 -13.49 -14.81 0.59
CA SER A 98 -14.10 -13.76 -0.26
C SER A 98 -13.08 -13.06 -1.16
N ILE A 99 -11.79 -13.18 -0.86
CA ILE A 99 -10.73 -12.48 -1.59
C ILE A 99 -10.45 -13.23 -2.89
N SER A 100 -10.45 -14.56 -2.88
CA SER A 100 -10.14 -15.36 -4.07
C SER A 100 -11.11 -15.09 -5.21
N SER A 101 -12.41 -15.25 -4.96
CA SER A 101 -13.46 -15.03 -5.96
C SER A 101 -13.50 -13.59 -6.45
N LEU A 102 -13.22 -12.64 -5.56
CA LEU A 102 -13.10 -11.24 -5.94
C LEU A 102 -11.89 -10.98 -6.84
N CYS A 103 -10.73 -11.53 -6.51
CA CYS A 103 -9.51 -11.34 -7.30
C CYS A 103 -9.64 -11.97 -8.68
N GLU A 104 -10.23 -13.16 -8.78
CA GLU A 104 -10.58 -13.78 -10.06
C GLU A 104 -11.43 -12.85 -10.91
N LYS A 105 -12.49 -12.27 -10.35
CA LYS A 105 -13.37 -11.32 -11.03
C LYS A 105 -12.62 -10.05 -11.47
N LEU A 106 -11.87 -9.43 -10.57
CA LEU A 106 -11.13 -8.19 -10.83
C LEU A 106 -10.02 -8.36 -11.88
N LEU A 107 -9.39 -9.53 -11.91
CA LEU A 107 -8.27 -9.83 -12.81
C LEU A 107 -8.68 -10.52 -14.12
N SER A 108 -9.95 -10.94 -14.24
CA SER A 108 -10.51 -11.48 -15.49
C SER A 108 -11.26 -10.43 -16.31
N ASP A 109 -11.72 -9.34 -15.69
CA ASP A 109 -12.43 -8.27 -16.39
C ASP A 109 -11.45 -7.44 -17.28
N PRO A 110 -11.68 -7.38 -18.60
CA PRO A 110 -10.86 -6.56 -19.50
C PRO A 110 -11.06 -5.05 -19.30
N ASN A 111 -12.15 -4.61 -18.66
CA ASN A 111 -12.45 -3.23 -18.32
C ASN A 111 -12.91 -3.14 -16.86
N PRO A 112 -11.99 -3.30 -15.89
CA PRO A 112 -12.32 -3.18 -14.48
C PRO A 112 -12.58 -1.71 -14.18
N MET A 113 -13.83 -1.30 -14.42
CA MET A 113 -14.38 -0.06 -13.89
C MET A 113 -14.29 -0.09 -12.35
N PRO A 114 -14.34 1.07 -11.68
CA PRO A 114 -14.50 1.13 -10.24
C PRO A 114 -15.63 0.17 -9.82
N PHE A 115 -15.26 -0.93 -9.15
CA PHE A 115 -16.19 -2.01 -8.88
C PHE A 115 -17.07 -1.67 -7.67
N GLU A 116 -18.06 -0.80 -7.85
CA GLU A 116 -19.13 -0.59 -6.86
C GLU A 116 -20.18 -1.70 -7.08
N ASN A 117 -19.92 -2.91 -6.56
CA ASN A 117 -20.87 -4.00 -6.66
C ASN A 117 -22.05 -3.74 -5.73
N GLN A 118 -23.16 -3.25 -6.29
CA GLN A 118 -24.35 -2.75 -5.57
C GLN A 118 -24.96 -3.69 -4.52
N ASN A 119 -24.60 -4.97 -4.50
CA ASN A 119 -25.09 -5.94 -3.52
C ASN A 119 -24.01 -6.58 -2.62
N GLU A 120 -22.71 -6.42 -2.91
CA GLU A 120 -21.62 -6.98 -2.09
C GLU A 120 -20.38 -6.09 -2.14
N ASP A 121 -20.49 -4.92 -1.50
CA ASP A 121 -19.41 -3.94 -1.35
C ASP A 121 -18.22 -4.52 -0.60
N LYS A 122 -17.10 -4.76 -1.28
CA LYS A 122 -15.84 -5.08 -0.58
C LYS A 122 -14.60 -4.39 -1.12
N VAL A 123 -14.58 -3.82 -2.33
CA VAL A 123 -13.36 -3.21 -2.91
C VAL A 123 -13.65 -2.01 -3.81
N TYR A 124 -12.86 -0.95 -3.62
CA TYR A 124 -12.77 0.25 -4.43
C TYR A 124 -11.41 0.25 -5.15
N ALA A 125 -11.30 -0.45 -6.27
CA ALA A 125 -10.02 -0.64 -6.97
C ALA A 125 -10.16 -0.55 -8.49
N VAL A 126 -9.03 -0.34 -9.15
CA VAL A 126 -8.89 -0.31 -10.60
C VAL A 126 -7.69 -1.16 -11.01
N ALA A 127 -7.77 -1.84 -12.15
CA ALA A 127 -6.58 -2.44 -12.76
C ALA A 127 -5.81 -1.41 -13.58
N ILE A 128 -4.52 -1.27 -13.29
CA ILE A 128 -3.63 -0.36 -14.00
C ILE A 128 -2.96 -1.16 -15.15
N PRO A 129 -3.17 -0.76 -16.43
CA PRO A 129 -2.60 -1.46 -17.57
C PRO A 129 -1.13 -1.10 -17.80
N ASP A 130 -0.46 -1.88 -18.64
CA ASP A 130 0.85 -1.59 -19.25
C ASP A 130 2.01 -1.29 -18.29
N LEU A 131 1.91 -1.78 -17.05
CA LEU A 131 2.96 -1.65 -16.04
C LEU A 131 4.18 -2.52 -16.37
N LYS A 132 5.36 -1.95 -16.12
CA LYS A 132 6.65 -2.60 -16.31
C LYS A 132 7.40 -2.72 -15.00
N LYS A 133 8.34 -3.67 -14.94
CA LYS A 133 9.28 -3.77 -13.83
C LYS A 133 9.91 -2.41 -13.54
N GLY A 134 9.88 -2.00 -12.28
CA GLY A 134 10.45 -0.74 -11.82
C GLY A 134 9.42 0.38 -11.70
N ASP A 135 8.22 0.22 -12.26
CA ASP A 135 7.16 1.21 -12.12
C ASP A 135 6.68 1.35 -10.66
N SER A 136 6.11 2.51 -10.38
CA SER A 136 5.49 2.87 -9.12
C SER A 136 4.09 3.40 -9.36
N ILE A 137 3.15 2.99 -8.51
CA ILE A 137 1.78 3.48 -8.53
C ILE A 137 1.54 4.23 -7.24
N GLY A 138 1.34 5.54 -7.34
CA GLY A 138 0.91 6.37 -6.22
C GLY A 138 -0.61 6.31 -6.08
N VAL A 139 -1.11 6.02 -4.89
CA VAL A 139 -2.54 6.01 -4.60
C VAL A 139 -2.85 7.19 -3.69
N CYS A 140 -3.66 8.12 -4.18
CA CYS A 140 -4.07 9.32 -3.45
C CYS A 140 -5.52 9.11 -2.98
N PHE A 141 -5.74 9.00 -1.68
CA PHE A 141 -7.08 8.89 -1.09
C PHE A 141 -7.47 10.22 -0.45
N ASP A 142 -8.66 10.72 -0.79
CA ASP A 142 -9.20 12.00 -0.32
C ASP A 142 -10.65 11.82 0.15
N GLN A 143 -10.94 12.12 1.42
CA GLN A 143 -12.25 12.01 2.08
C GLN A 143 -13.05 13.32 2.14
N ASN A 144 -12.68 14.35 1.37
CA ASN A 144 -13.53 15.56 1.26
C ASN A 144 -14.93 15.24 0.70
N ASP A 145 -15.76 16.27 0.44
CA ASP A 145 -17.17 16.21 -0.01
C ASP A 145 -17.56 15.04 -0.92
N LEU A 146 -16.71 14.64 -1.87
CA LEU A 146 -16.85 13.42 -2.65
C LEU A 146 -15.62 12.53 -2.44
N PRO A 147 -15.67 11.57 -1.49
CA PRO A 147 -14.53 10.72 -1.20
C PRO A 147 -14.07 9.96 -2.44
N GLN A 148 -12.79 10.05 -2.76
CA GLN A 148 -12.25 9.56 -4.01
C GLN A 148 -10.82 9.01 -3.89
N ILE A 149 -10.47 8.18 -4.86
CA ILE A 149 -9.13 7.64 -5.09
C ILE A 149 -8.65 8.14 -6.44
N VAL A 150 -7.47 8.77 -6.47
CA VAL A 150 -6.78 9.17 -7.69
C VAL A 150 -5.47 8.39 -7.80
N PHE A 151 -5.22 7.79 -8.96
CA PHE A 151 -4.02 7.00 -9.19
C PHE A 151 -2.99 7.78 -10.00
N ARG A 152 -1.72 7.58 -9.64
CA ARG A 152 -0.55 8.10 -10.34
C ARG A 152 0.34 6.96 -10.77
N VAL A 153 0.92 7.01 -11.96
CA VAL A 153 1.94 6.06 -12.42
C VAL A 153 3.23 6.84 -12.63
N ASN A 154 4.28 6.50 -11.89
CA ASN A 154 5.58 7.19 -11.91
C ASN A 154 5.44 8.71 -11.72
N GLY A 155 4.59 9.11 -10.76
CA GLY A 155 4.33 10.51 -10.42
C GLY A 155 3.23 11.20 -11.23
N GLU A 156 2.93 10.69 -12.43
CA GLU A 156 1.96 11.28 -13.35
C GLU A 156 0.52 10.83 -13.05
N ILE A 157 -0.42 11.77 -13.07
CA ILE A 157 -1.85 11.49 -12.82
C ILE A 157 -2.42 10.65 -13.98
N THR A 158 -3.17 9.60 -13.65
CA THR A 158 -3.87 8.79 -14.64
C THR A 158 -5.33 9.23 -14.79
N SER A 159 -6.01 8.79 -15.86
CA SER A 159 -7.46 8.97 -16.03
C SER A 159 -8.30 8.12 -15.07
N HIS A 160 -7.69 7.13 -14.43
CA HIS A 160 -8.36 6.22 -13.52
C HIS A 160 -8.64 6.92 -12.19
N HIS A 161 -9.88 6.84 -11.74
CA HIS A 161 -10.29 7.33 -10.44
C HIS A 161 -11.50 6.53 -9.94
N VAL A 162 -11.64 6.45 -8.61
CA VAL A 162 -12.80 5.85 -7.94
C VAL A 162 -13.45 6.94 -7.09
N GLN A 163 -14.75 7.08 -7.14
CA GLN A 163 -15.49 8.05 -6.31
C GLN A 163 -16.46 7.33 -5.38
N ARG A 164 -17.05 8.08 -4.45
CA ARG A 164 -18.06 7.61 -3.50
C ARG A 164 -17.54 6.48 -2.61
N VAL A 165 -16.27 6.53 -2.25
CA VAL A 165 -15.68 5.61 -1.27
C VAL A 165 -16.38 5.80 0.08
N LYS A 166 -16.83 4.71 0.70
CA LYS A 166 -17.62 4.77 1.95
C LYS A 166 -17.11 3.79 3.01
N GLY A 167 -17.19 4.24 4.26
CA GLY A 167 -16.89 3.43 5.45
C GLY A 167 -15.39 3.20 5.65
N SER A 168 -15.06 2.31 6.60
CA SER A 168 -13.68 1.96 6.91
C SER A 168 -13.04 1.17 5.78
N VAL A 169 -11.94 1.70 5.27
CA VAL A 169 -11.23 1.20 4.09
C VAL A 169 -9.76 0.97 4.38
N TYR A 170 -9.18 0.01 3.67
CA TYR A 170 -7.83 -0.51 3.88
C TYR A 170 -7.10 -0.52 2.53
N PRO A 171 -5.85 -0.03 2.43
CA PRO A 171 -5.02 -0.18 1.24
C PRO A 171 -5.01 -1.61 0.71
N PHE A 172 -5.24 -1.78 -0.59
CA PHE A 172 -5.46 -3.08 -1.23
C PHE A 172 -4.69 -3.19 -2.56
N VAL A 173 -4.16 -4.38 -2.82
CA VAL A 173 -3.52 -4.75 -4.08
C VAL A 173 -3.79 -6.21 -4.42
N ALA A 174 -4.04 -6.52 -5.69
CA ALA A 174 -4.19 -7.88 -6.21
C ALA A 174 -3.54 -8.02 -7.59
N TRP A 175 -2.97 -9.19 -7.88
CA TRP A 175 -2.30 -9.47 -9.14
C TRP A 175 -2.36 -10.96 -9.49
N LYS A 176 -2.13 -11.25 -10.77
CA LYS A 176 -1.75 -12.60 -11.21
C LYS A 176 -0.26 -12.78 -11.00
N SER A 177 0.12 -13.76 -10.20
CA SER A 177 1.48 -14.24 -10.15
C SER A 177 1.85 -14.98 -11.44
N GLY A 178 3.12 -14.93 -11.82
CA GLY A 178 3.67 -15.86 -12.80
C GLY A 178 3.83 -17.27 -12.22
N THR A 179 4.34 -18.18 -13.04
CA THR A 179 4.79 -19.52 -12.63
C THR A 179 5.94 -19.43 -11.62
N GLU A 180 6.25 -20.53 -10.92
CA GLU A 180 7.35 -20.66 -9.93
C GLU A 180 8.65 -19.97 -10.34
N GLU A 181 9.08 -20.19 -11.58
CA GLU A 181 10.34 -19.65 -12.10
C GLU A 181 10.34 -18.11 -12.33
N LYS A 182 9.16 -17.47 -12.35
CA LYS A 182 8.97 -16.04 -12.63
C LYS A 182 7.92 -15.42 -11.71
N ALA A 183 8.04 -15.65 -10.40
CA ALA A 183 7.15 -15.07 -9.40
C ALA A 183 7.06 -13.55 -9.55
N THR A 184 5.83 -13.02 -9.50
CA THR A 184 5.62 -11.57 -9.52
C THR A 184 5.75 -11.00 -8.12
N ALA A 185 6.67 -10.05 -7.95
CA ALA A 185 6.91 -9.36 -6.69
C ALA A 185 6.38 -7.92 -6.72
N VAL A 186 5.56 -7.62 -5.71
CA VAL A 186 4.95 -6.30 -5.48
C VAL A 186 5.28 -5.86 -4.04
N SER A 187 5.55 -4.57 -3.85
CA SER A 187 5.76 -3.96 -2.53
C SER A 187 4.78 -2.82 -2.32
N MET A 188 4.07 -2.83 -1.19
CA MET A 188 3.29 -1.67 -0.74
C MET A 188 4.14 -0.83 0.21
N VAL A 189 4.22 0.47 -0.03
CA VAL A 189 5.14 1.40 0.64
C VAL A 189 4.33 2.54 1.23
N PHE A 190 4.42 2.71 2.55
CA PHE A 190 3.70 3.74 3.29
C PHE A 190 4.60 4.89 3.78
N ARG A 191 5.91 4.69 3.75
CA ARG A 191 6.89 5.66 4.27
C ARG A 191 7.33 6.66 3.21
N GLY A 192 7.26 7.95 3.56
CA GLY A 192 7.61 9.07 2.69
C GLY A 192 9.04 9.02 2.14
N ASP A 193 10.01 8.64 2.97
CA ASP A 193 11.42 8.54 2.58
C ASP A 193 11.72 7.38 1.62
N LYS A 194 10.76 6.47 1.42
CA LYS A 194 10.86 5.32 0.51
C LYS A 194 10.02 5.49 -0.75
N PHE A 195 9.31 6.60 -0.91
CA PHE A 195 8.60 6.89 -2.15
C PHE A 195 9.59 7.16 -3.28
N LYS A 196 9.27 6.64 -4.47
CA LYS A 196 10.02 6.94 -5.68
C LYS A 196 9.65 8.31 -6.24
N ASN A 197 8.43 8.77 -5.98
CA ASN A 197 7.93 10.05 -6.44
C ASN A 197 7.73 11.01 -5.26
N PRO A 198 7.82 12.33 -5.49
CA PRO A 198 7.48 13.30 -4.47
C PRO A 198 6.05 13.12 -3.98
N LEU A 199 5.84 13.34 -2.68
CA LEU A 199 4.51 13.33 -2.07
C LEU A 199 3.61 14.36 -2.78
N PRO A 200 2.42 13.97 -3.28
CA PRO A 200 1.52 14.90 -3.92
C PRO A 200 1.11 16.04 -2.97
N PRO A 201 0.97 17.28 -3.46
CA PRO A 201 0.57 18.40 -2.62
C PRO A 201 -0.73 18.10 -1.86
N LYS A 202 -0.77 18.46 -0.58
CA LYS A 202 -1.91 18.30 0.34
C LYS A 202 -2.22 16.86 0.80
N PHE A 203 -1.48 15.86 0.33
CA PHE A 203 -1.61 14.50 0.85
C PHE A 203 -0.54 14.25 1.92
N GLY A 204 -0.88 13.46 2.95
CA GLY A 204 0.07 12.96 3.94
C GLY A 204 0.45 11.51 3.67
N ILE A 205 1.50 11.02 4.32
CA ILE A 205 1.76 9.58 4.40
C ILE A 205 0.62 8.89 5.17
N VAL A 206 0.43 7.60 4.92
CA VAL A 206 -0.47 6.79 5.76
C VAL A 206 0.12 6.69 7.17
N ILE A 207 -0.64 7.17 8.15
CA ILE A 207 -0.32 7.06 9.57
C ILE A 207 -1.14 5.90 10.12
N ALA A 208 -0.46 4.92 10.73
CA ALA A 208 -1.18 3.84 11.37
C ALA A 208 -1.95 4.37 12.58
N ALA A 209 -3.22 4.01 12.71
CA ALA A 209 -3.99 4.28 13.92
C ALA A 209 -3.31 3.55 15.10
N THR A 210 -2.64 4.30 15.96
CA THR A 210 -2.20 3.80 17.26
C THR A 210 -3.41 3.84 18.18
N SER A 211 -3.72 2.74 18.86
CA SER A 211 -4.78 2.73 19.88
C SER A 211 -4.59 3.92 20.81
N LEU A 212 -5.56 4.84 20.83
CA LEU A 212 -5.68 5.82 21.89
C LEU A 212 -6.02 5.02 23.15
N ILE A 213 -4.99 4.73 23.96
CA ILE A 213 -5.14 4.17 25.30
C ILE A 213 -5.58 5.29 26.24
#